data_AF-A0A7S4FM21-F1
#
_entry.id   AF-A0A7S4FM21-F1
#
_cell.length_a   1.000
_cell.length_b   1.000
_cell.length_c   1.000
_cell.angle_alpha   90.00
_cell.angle_beta   90.00
_cell.angle_gamma   90.00
#
_symmetry.space_group_name_H-M   'P 1'
#
loop_
_entity.id
_entity.type
_entity.pdbx_description
1 polymer ?
#
loop_
_entity_poly.entity_id
_entity_poly.type
_entity_poly.pdbx_seq_one_letter_code
_entity_poly.pdbx_strand_id
1 'polypeptide(L)'
;MPSTKFPVAILQNGIKMIMEAPKGLKANVLRSFCSAPISDPEFFDAVSQPKEWKKLLYGLCFFHAVIQERRNFGSLGFNKPYGFNETDLRISVRQLHEYINKYEEIPFDALLYLTGHCNYGGRVTEDADRRCLMATLSDYYCEDMLKDGYAFSESGAYFAPPDGSHHHIVEFIRKLPEEQTPEVFGLHSNADITKSELETKNLLGAVLSTQPRQAQGGESEGEGQGVQVIELVTTLLQNLPEDFNIEEVQKKFPVDYNESMNTVLVQEMGRYNRLLGLVRSTSNDVIKAIRGEI
;
A
#
# COMPACT_ATOMS: atom_id res chain seq x y z
N MET A 1 8.25 17.06 3.73
CA MET A 1 7.04 16.36 4.19
C MET A 1 6.53 17.00 5.47
N PRO A 2 5.21 16.94 5.77
CA PRO A 2 4.67 17.39 7.04
C PRO A 2 5.39 16.73 8.22
N SER A 3 5.59 17.46 9.31
CA SER A 3 6.34 16.98 10.47
C SER A 3 5.69 17.42 11.76
N THR A 4 5.60 16.52 12.73
CA THR A 4 5.10 16.82 14.09
C THR A 4 6.01 17.77 14.86
N LYS A 5 7.26 17.95 14.40
CA LYS A 5 8.22 18.92 14.95
C LYS A 5 8.04 20.33 14.40
N PHE A 6 7.22 20.50 13.36
CA PHE A 6 7.01 21.81 12.75
C PHE A 6 6.16 22.70 13.67
N PRO A 7 6.54 23.96 13.94
CA PRO A 7 5.82 24.82 14.89
C PRO A 7 4.35 25.02 14.53
N VAL A 8 3.47 24.66 15.45
CA VAL A 8 2.01 24.76 15.27
C VAL A 8 1.57 26.19 15.00
N ALA A 9 2.16 27.18 15.66
CA ALA A 9 1.81 28.59 15.46
C ALA A 9 2.11 29.08 14.03
N ILE A 10 3.23 28.62 13.42
CA ILE A 10 3.56 28.94 12.03
C ILE A 10 2.61 28.21 11.09
N LEU A 11 2.31 26.94 11.39
CA LEU A 11 1.34 26.18 10.62
C LEU A 11 -0.02 26.88 10.65
N GLN A 12 -0.57 27.22 11.81
CA GLN A 12 -1.88 27.85 11.93
C GLN A 12 -1.96 29.19 11.19
N ASN A 13 -0.95 30.06 11.33
CA ASN A 13 -0.95 31.41 10.76
C ASN A 13 -0.51 31.48 9.29
N GLY A 14 0.00 30.39 8.70
CA GLY A 14 0.41 30.34 7.30
C GLY A 14 -0.68 29.86 6.34
N ILE A 15 -0.50 30.15 5.06
CA ILE A 15 -1.26 29.51 3.96
C ILE A 15 -0.62 28.15 3.68
N LYS A 16 -1.43 27.08 3.71
CA LYS A 16 -0.98 25.72 3.41
C LYS A 16 -1.31 25.41 1.97
N MET A 17 -0.30 25.15 1.15
CA MET A 17 -0.47 24.56 -0.18
C MET A 17 0.07 23.14 -0.14
N ILE A 18 -0.76 22.17 -0.52
CA ILE A 18 -0.39 20.76 -0.61
C ILE A 18 -0.35 20.41 -2.09
N MET A 19 0.81 19.97 -2.58
CA MET A 19 0.93 19.39 -3.92
C MET A 19 0.91 17.87 -3.78
N GLU A 20 -0.22 17.25 -4.14
CA GLU A 20 -0.33 15.81 -4.25
C GLU A 20 -0.07 15.37 -5.70
N ALA A 21 0.42 14.14 -5.88
CA ALA A 21 0.40 13.52 -7.20
C ALA A 21 -1.05 13.46 -7.70
N PRO A 22 -1.31 13.66 -9.00
CA PRO A 22 -2.64 13.49 -9.53
C PRO A 22 -3.13 12.07 -9.24
N LYS A 23 -4.37 11.97 -8.79
CA LYS A 23 -5.01 10.69 -8.48
C LYS A 23 -5.53 10.07 -9.76
N GLY A 24 -5.35 8.76 -9.88
CA GLY A 24 -5.86 7.96 -10.97
C GLY A 24 -4.83 7.66 -12.05
N LEU A 25 -4.98 6.48 -12.62
CA LEU A 25 -4.13 5.88 -13.64
C LEU A 25 -3.90 6.82 -14.84
N LYS A 26 -4.98 7.33 -15.44
CA LYS A 26 -4.93 8.25 -16.59
C LYS A 26 -4.04 9.45 -16.33
N ALA A 27 -4.20 10.08 -15.17
CA ALA A 27 -3.49 11.31 -14.85
C ALA A 27 -2.00 11.03 -14.53
N ASN A 28 -1.69 9.89 -13.91
CA ASN A 28 -0.30 9.46 -13.68
C ASN A 28 0.44 9.12 -15.00
N VAL A 29 -0.21 8.41 -15.92
CA VAL A 29 0.38 8.11 -17.24
C VAL A 29 0.58 9.41 -18.04
N LEU A 30 -0.43 10.29 -18.05
CA LEU A 30 -0.33 11.58 -18.75
C LEU A 30 0.80 12.44 -18.18
N ARG A 31 0.94 12.51 -16.85
CA ARG A 31 2.05 13.22 -16.20
C ARG A 31 3.39 12.66 -16.67
N SER A 32 3.53 11.34 -16.71
CA SER A 32 4.76 10.68 -17.15
C SER A 32 5.15 11.10 -18.57
N PHE A 33 4.20 11.06 -19.51
CA PHE A 33 4.43 11.43 -20.92
C PHE A 33 4.67 12.93 -21.16
N CYS A 34 4.13 13.79 -20.29
CA CYS A 34 4.36 15.24 -20.34
C CYS A 34 5.61 15.68 -19.56
N SER A 35 6.33 14.75 -18.94
CA SER A 35 7.54 15.04 -18.16
C SER A 35 8.81 14.74 -18.96
N ALA A 36 9.88 15.47 -18.67
CA ALA A 36 11.20 15.17 -19.23
C ALA A 36 11.73 13.81 -18.72
N PRO A 37 12.41 13.01 -19.55
CA PRO A 37 12.82 13.33 -20.93
C PRO A 37 11.77 12.97 -22.00
N ILE A 38 10.64 12.35 -21.64
CA ILE A 38 9.67 11.82 -22.61
C ILE A 38 9.03 12.93 -23.46
N SER A 39 8.77 14.08 -22.86
CA SER A 39 8.18 15.23 -23.56
C SER A 39 9.12 15.95 -24.52
N ASP A 40 10.41 15.63 -24.50
CA ASP A 40 11.42 16.24 -25.37
C ASP A 40 11.45 15.50 -26.72
N PRO A 41 11.08 16.14 -27.85
CA PRO A 41 11.06 15.49 -29.17
C PRO A 41 12.43 14.94 -29.58
N GLU A 42 13.53 15.61 -29.21
CA GLU A 42 14.88 15.15 -29.55
C GLU A 42 15.20 13.84 -28.86
N PHE A 43 14.74 13.65 -27.62
CA PHE A 43 14.88 12.38 -26.92
C PHE A 43 13.88 11.34 -27.41
N PHE A 44 12.62 11.74 -27.64
CA PHE A 44 11.55 10.81 -27.98
C PHE A 44 11.77 10.13 -29.34
N ASP A 45 12.27 10.87 -30.32
CA ASP A 45 12.47 10.40 -31.69
C ASP A 45 13.89 9.84 -31.96
N ALA A 46 14.86 10.02 -31.06
CA ALA A 46 16.25 9.56 -31.20
C ALA A 46 16.44 8.06 -30.88
N VAL A 47 15.71 7.19 -31.57
CA VAL A 47 15.73 5.74 -31.34
C VAL A 47 15.89 4.90 -32.61
N SER A 48 16.62 3.80 -32.51
CA SER A 48 16.90 2.87 -33.61
C SER A 48 15.70 1.99 -33.98
N GLN A 49 14.85 1.66 -32.99
CA GLN A 49 13.64 0.83 -33.15
C GLN A 49 12.42 1.59 -32.60
N PRO A 50 11.81 2.50 -33.42
CA PRO A 50 10.82 3.46 -32.92
C PRO A 50 9.50 2.83 -32.51
N LYS A 51 9.06 1.74 -33.15
CA LYS A 51 7.78 1.09 -32.83
C LYS A 51 7.86 0.40 -31.46
N GLU A 52 8.93 -0.35 -31.25
CA GLU A 52 9.27 -1.09 -30.04
C GLU A 52 9.46 -0.14 -28.86
N TRP A 53 10.24 0.93 -29.08
CA TRP A 53 10.45 2.00 -28.10
C TRP A 53 9.14 2.58 -27.58
N LYS A 54 8.26 3.04 -28.47
CA LYS A 54 7.01 3.73 -28.07
C LYS A 54 6.09 2.82 -27.29
N LYS A 55 5.98 1.54 -27.70
CA LYS A 55 5.17 0.54 -27.00
C LYS A 55 5.72 0.24 -25.61
N LEU A 56 7.01 -0.09 -25.51
CA LEU A 56 7.63 -0.41 -24.22
C LEU A 56 7.70 0.80 -23.29
N LEU A 57 7.90 2.01 -23.83
CA LEU A 57 7.86 3.24 -23.05
C LEU A 57 6.47 3.46 -22.45
N TYR A 58 5.42 3.27 -23.24
CA TYR A 58 4.05 3.33 -22.72
C TYR A 58 3.80 2.26 -21.66
N GLY A 59 4.22 1.02 -21.89
CA GLY A 59 4.12 -0.06 -20.92
C GLY A 59 4.81 0.28 -19.59
N LEU A 60 6.02 0.85 -19.64
CA LEU A 60 6.75 1.30 -18.46
C LEU A 60 6.03 2.44 -17.71
N CYS A 61 5.51 3.44 -18.42
CA CYS A 61 4.73 4.51 -17.80
C CYS A 61 3.42 4.01 -17.20
N PHE A 62 2.76 3.05 -17.86
CA PHE A 62 1.54 2.43 -17.37
C PHE A 62 1.80 1.58 -16.13
N PHE A 63 2.85 0.74 -16.15
CA PHE A 63 3.37 0.01 -14.99
C PHE A 63 3.62 0.96 -13.82
N HIS A 64 4.32 2.08 -14.05
CA HIS A 64 4.61 3.06 -13.01
C HIS A 64 3.34 3.63 -12.38
N ALA A 65 2.35 3.95 -13.20
CA ALA A 65 1.05 4.43 -12.72
C ALA A 65 0.28 3.35 -11.94
N VAL A 66 0.28 2.09 -12.43
CA VAL A 66 -0.36 0.96 -11.76
C VAL A 66 0.22 0.73 -10.38
N ILE A 67 1.55 0.66 -10.23
CA ILE A 67 2.16 0.40 -8.91
C ILE A 67 1.99 1.58 -7.95
N GLN A 68 1.87 2.81 -8.45
CA GLN A 68 1.55 3.99 -7.64
C GLN A 68 0.13 3.92 -7.09
N GLU A 69 -0.84 3.56 -7.93
CA GLU A 69 -2.25 3.44 -7.56
C GLU A 69 -2.53 2.18 -6.71
N ARG A 70 -1.80 1.08 -6.94
CA ARG A 70 -1.90 -0.15 -6.12
C ARG A 70 -1.69 0.11 -4.63
N ARG A 71 -0.91 1.14 -4.27
CA ARG A 71 -0.71 1.55 -2.86
C ARG A 71 -2.01 1.96 -2.15
N ASN A 72 -3.02 2.40 -2.90
CA ASN A 72 -4.31 2.82 -2.35
C ASN A 72 -5.18 1.63 -1.89
N PHE A 73 -4.80 0.40 -2.21
CA PHE A 73 -5.53 -0.83 -1.83
C PHE A 73 -5.00 -1.50 -0.55
N GLY A 74 -4.15 -0.81 0.22
CA GLY A 74 -3.54 -1.37 1.43
C GLY A 74 -2.76 -2.66 1.13
N SER A 75 -2.90 -3.67 2.00
CA SER A 75 -2.20 -4.95 1.88
C SER A 75 -2.61 -5.79 0.67
N LEU A 76 -3.75 -5.51 0.04
CA LEU A 76 -4.14 -6.14 -1.23
C LEU A 76 -3.26 -5.66 -2.39
N GLY A 77 -2.79 -4.41 -2.31
CA GLY A 77 -1.86 -3.85 -3.29
C GLY A 77 -0.43 -4.27 -3.01
N PHE A 78 0.09 -3.86 -1.84
CA PHE A 78 1.41 -4.17 -1.30
C PHE A 78 1.35 -4.23 0.23
N ASN A 79 2.14 -5.10 0.86
CA ASN A 79 2.18 -5.18 2.33
C ASN A 79 2.69 -3.88 2.98
N LYS A 80 3.59 -3.15 2.29
CA LYS A 80 4.10 -1.85 2.71
C LYS A 80 3.81 -0.75 1.67
N PRO A 81 3.56 0.50 2.12
CA PRO A 81 3.28 1.61 1.22
C PRO A 81 4.57 2.20 0.62
N TYR A 82 5.15 1.54 -0.39
CA TYR A 82 6.37 2.01 -1.05
C TYR A 82 6.17 3.34 -1.78
N GLY A 83 7.18 4.19 -1.72
CA GLY A 83 7.16 5.53 -2.35
C GLY A 83 7.79 5.54 -3.74
N PHE A 84 7.22 4.83 -4.72
CA PHE A 84 7.70 4.87 -6.10
C PHE A 84 7.55 6.29 -6.69
N ASN A 85 8.64 6.84 -7.22
CA ASN A 85 8.71 8.24 -7.63
C ASN A 85 9.28 8.43 -9.05
N GLU A 86 9.26 9.68 -9.50
CA GLU A 86 9.70 10.07 -10.85
C GLU A 86 11.19 9.78 -11.14
N THR A 87 12.03 9.62 -10.10
CA THR A 87 13.43 9.25 -10.33
C THR A 87 13.56 7.79 -10.73
N ASP A 88 12.74 6.91 -10.14
CA ASP A 88 12.70 5.49 -10.51
C ASP A 88 12.24 5.34 -11.97
N LEU A 89 11.20 6.08 -12.37
CA LEU A 89 10.72 6.13 -13.75
C LEU A 89 11.78 6.70 -14.70
N ARG A 90 12.34 7.88 -14.39
CA ARG A 90 13.30 8.57 -15.27
C ARG A 90 14.55 7.73 -15.56
N ILE A 91 15.08 7.02 -14.58
CA ILE A 91 16.23 6.12 -14.78
C ILE A 91 15.83 4.94 -15.67
N SER A 92 14.66 4.34 -15.41
CA SER A 92 14.14 3.21 -16.20
C SER A 92 13.89 3.60 -17.66
N VAL A 93 13.35 4.80 -17.92
CA VAL A 93 13.14 5.34 -19.27
C VAL A 93 14.46 5.53 -20.02
N ARG A 94 15.49 6.07 -19.37
CA ARG A 94 16.81 6.24 -19.97
C ARG A 94 17.49 4.91 -20.28
N GLN A 95 17.36 3.94 -19.38
CA GLN A 95 17.89 2.59 -19.61
C GLN A 95 17.17 1.91 -20.77
N LEU A 96 15.84 2.00 -20.84
CA LEU A 96 15.08 1.48 -21.98
C LEU A 96 15.56 2.13 -23.28
N HIS A 97 15.72 3.45 -23.30
CA HIS A 97 16.20 4.20 -24.47
C HIS A 97 17.61 3.75 -24.91
N GLU A 98 18.52 3.55 -23.96
CA GLU A 98 19.87 3.06 -24.25
C GLU A 98 19.84 1.65 -24.84
N TYR A 99 19.05 0.75 -24.25
CA TYR A 99 18.98 -0.65 -24.66
C TYR A 99 18.36 -0.82 -26.05
N ILE A 100 17.29 -0.07 -26.35
CA ILE A 100 16.68 -0.05 -27.69
C ILE A 100 17.68 0.44 -28.74
N ASN A 101 18.57 1.36 -28.41
CA ASN A 101 19.58 1.87 -29.34
C ASN A 101 20.82 0.98 -29.48
N LYS A 102 21.11 0.16 -28.47
CA LYS A 102 22.34 -0.64 -28.41
C LYS A 102 22.21 -2.03 -29.01
N TYR A 103 21.05 -2.66 -28.89
CA TYR A 103 20.83 -4.05 -29.29
C TYR A 103 19.84 -4.12 -30.46
N GLU A 104 20.06 -5.06 -31.38
CA GLU A 104 19.11 -5.37 -32.46
C GLU A 104 17.90 -6.13 -31.92
N GLU A 105 18.13 -7.12 -31.05
CA GLU A 105 17.07 -7.83 -30.33
C GLU A 105 16.85 -7.22 -28.94
N ILE A 106 15.58 -7.09 -28.53
CA ILE A 106 15.23 -6.50 -27.23
C ILE A 106 15.54 -7.49 -26.10
N PRO A 107 16.46 -7.18 -25.16
CA PRO A 107 16.80 -8.10 -24.09
C PRO A 107 15.83 -7.95 -22.91
N PHE A 108 14.64 -8.55 -23.03
CA PHE A 108 13.57 -8.48 -22.03
C PHE A 108 14.03 -8.87 -20.62
N ASP A 109 14.82 -9.94 -20.48
CA ASP A 109 15.33 -10.39 -19.17
C ASP A 109 16.18 -9.31 -18.48
N ALA A 110 17.01 -8.61 -19.25
CA ALA A 110 17.83 -7.53 -18.73
C ALA A 110 16.97 -6.32 -18.32
N LEU A 111 15.97 -5.97 -19.13
CA LEU A 111 15.04 -4.87 -18.83
C LEU A 111 14.21 -5.18 -17.58
N LEU A 112 13.69 -6.41 -17.46
CA LEU A 112 12.96 -6.91 -16.29
C LEU A 112 13.83 -6.85 -15.04
N TYR A 113 15.08 -7.34 -15.12
CA TYR A 113 15.99 -7.31 -13.99
C TYR A 113 16.33 -5.87 -13.57
N LEU A 114 16.71 -5.00 -14.51
CA LEU A 114 17.13 -3.64 -14.20
C LEU A 114 15.96 -2.80 -13.67
N THR A 115 14.82 -2.83 -14.33
CA THR A 115 13.65 -2.05 -13.90
C THR A 115 13.06 -2.64 -12.62
N GLY A 116 12.81 -3.95 -12.61
CA GLY A 116 12.10 -4.63 -11.52
C GLY A 116 12.96 -4.86 -10.28
N HIS A 117 14.19 -5.35 -10.41
CA HIS A 117 15.04 -5.63 -9.25
C HIS A 117 15.90 -4.45 -8.81
N CYS A 118 16.45 -3.66 -9.74
CA CYS A 118 17.37 -2.58 -9.39
C CYS A 118 16.62 -1.25 -9.14
N ASN A 119 15.86 -0.75 -10.12
CA ASN A 119 15.30 0.59 -10.04
C ASN A 119 14.11 0.66 -9.07
N TYR A 120 13.08 -0.17 -9.27
CA TYR A 120 11.91 -0.21 -8.40
C TYR A 120 12.12 -1.16 -7.21
N GLY A 121 12.73 -2.32 -7.45
CA GLY A 121 12.97 -3.34 -6.44
C GLY A 121 13.90 -2.91 -5.30
N GLY A 122 14.79 -1.93 -5.53
CA GLY A 122 15.62 -1.36 -4.47
C GLY A 122 14.84 -0.69 -3.33
N ARG A 123 13.56 -0.38 -3.55
CA ARG A 123 12.65 0.16 -2.52
C ARG A 123 11.86 -0.92 -1.78
N VAL A 124 11.73 -2.10 -2.39
CA VAL A 124 10.85 -3.16 -1.91
C VAL A 124 11.60 -4.02 -0.90
N THR A 125 11.10 -4.07 0.33
CA THR A 125 11.77 -4.76 1.43
C THR A 125 11.24 -6.16 1.69
N GLU A 126 10.01 -6.46 1.23
CA GLU A 126 9.35 -7.76 1.44
C GLU A 126 9.45 -8.63 0.19
N ASP A 127 9.80 -9.90 0.35
CA ASP A 127 9.94 -10.84 -0.78
C ASP A 127 8.60 -11.07 -1.51
N ALA A 128 7.48 -11.11 -0.78
CA ALA A 128 6.16 -11.24 -1.38
C ALA A 128 5.80 -10.01 -2.24
N ASP A 129 6.08 -8.81 -1.76
CA ASP A 129 5.86 -7.58 -2.51
C ASP A 129 6.79 -7.51 -3.72
N ARG A 130 8.03 -8.02 -3.60
CA ARG A 130 8.99 -8.07 -4.70
C ARG A 130 8.52 -9.01 -5.80
N ARG A 131 7.98 -10.18 -5.44
CA ARG A 131 7.33 -11.09 -6.41
C ARG A 131 6.14 -10.42 -7.10
N CYS A 132 5.30 -9.72 -6.35
CA CYS A 132 4.17 -8.98 -6.92
C CYS A 132 4.65 -7.91 -7.92
N LEU A 133 5.65 -7.11 -7.55
CA LEU A 133 6.23 -6.08 -8.41
C LEU A 133 6.76 -6.68 -9.72
N MET A 134 7.52 -7.78 -9.63
CA MET A 134 8.08 -8.46 -10.80
C MET A 134 6.99 -9.05 -11.70
N ALA A 135 5.98 -9.69 -11.11
CA ALA A 135 4.84 -10.23 -11.85
C ALA A 135 4.05 -9.12 -12.58
N THR A 136 3.81 -7.99 -11.90
CA THR A 136 3.16 -6.85 -12.54
C THR A 136 4.03 -6.27 -13.67
N LEU A 137 5.37 -6.22 -13.52
CA LEU A 137 6.24 -5.70 -14.57
C LEU A 137 6.30 -6.61 -15.79
N SER A 138 6.24 -7.94 -15.60
CA SER A 138 6.29 -8.90 -16.72
C SER A 138 5.13 -8.78 -17.70
N ASP A 139 4.00 -8.23 -17.27
CA ASP A 139 2.86 -7.97 -18.15
C ASP A 139 3.14 -6.84 -19.16
N TYR A 140 4.10 -5.96 -18.87
CA TYR A 140 4.47 -4.80 -19.70
C TYR A 140 5.80 -4.95 -20.43
N TYR A 141 6.72 -5.75 -19.89
CA TYR A 141 7.99 -6.11 -20.54
C TYR A 141 7.95 -7.56 -21.01
N CYS A 142 7.21 -7.79 -22.09
CA CYS A 142 7.09 -9.07 -22.78
C CYS A 142 7.03 -8.85 -24.30
N GLU A 143 7.25 -9.91 -25.08
CA GLU A 143 7.13 -9.85 -26.55
C GLU A 143 5.70 -9.51 -27.00
N ASP A 144 4.69 -9.95 -26.26
CA ASP A 144 3.29 -9.66 -26.56
C ASP A 144 2.98 -8.15 -26.52
N MET A 145 3.72 -7.38 -25.71
CA MET A 145 3.61 -5.92 -25.67
C MET A 145 3.88 -5.27 -27.03
N LEU A 146 4.64 -5.93 -27.91
CA LEU A 146 4.95 -5.44 -29.25
C LEU A 146 3.81 -5.67 -30.27
N LYS A 147 2.83 -6.51 -29.94
CA LYS A 147 1.66 -6.79 -30.79
C LYS A 147 0.65 -5.66 -30.73
N ASP A 148 -0.02 -5.37 -31.85
CA ASP A 148 -1.05 -4.34 -31.89
C ASP A 148 -2.31 -4.86 -31.17
N GLY A 149 -2.90 -4.04 -30.29
CA GLY A 149 -4.08 -4.42 -29.52
C GLY A 149 -3.83 -5.36 -28.33
N TYR A 150 -2.57 -5.55 -27.91
CA TYR A 150 -2.27 -6.27 -26.67
C TYR A 150 -2.91 -5.57 -25.48
N ALA A 151 -3.85 -6.24 -24.81
CA ALA A 151 -4.61 -5.72 -23.69
C ALA A 151 -3.88 -6.00 -22.37
N PHE A 152 -3.90 -5.02 -21.46
CA PHE A 152 -3.30 -5.13 -20.13
C PHE A 152 -4.27 -5.67 -19.08
N SER A 153 -5.55 -5.72 -19.42
CA SER A 153 -6.61 -6.19 -18.53
C SER A 153 -7.69 -6.93 -19.33
N GLU A 154 -8.46 -7.77 -18.64
CA GLU A 154 -9.46 -8.67 -19.22
C GLU A 154 -10.56 -7.93 -20.01
N SER A 155 -10.91 -6.73 -19.60
CA SER A 155 -11.90 -5.85 -20.23
C SER A 155 -11.46 -5.32 -21.60
N GLY A 156 -10.17 -5.38 -21.93
CA GLY A 156 -9.64 -4.85 -23.19
C GLY A 156 -9.70 -3.32 -23.32
N ALA A 157 -10.11 -2.61 -22.25
CA ALA A 157 -10.20 -1.15 -22.24
C ALA A 157 -8.82 -0.47 -22.16
N TYR A 158 -7.83 -1.19 -21.65
CA TYR A 158 -6.44 -0.73 -21.50
C TYR A 158 -5.55 -1.61 -22.36
N PHE A 159 -4.85 -1.02 -23.32
CA PHE A 159 -4.06 -1.76 -24.30
C PHE A 159 -2.87 -0.96 -24.81
N ALA A 160 -1.91 -1.67 -25.41
CA ALA A 160 -0.71 -1.09 -26.01
C ALA A 160 -1.07 -0.04 -27.07
N PRO A 161 -0.38 1.12 -27.09
CA PRO A 161 -0.76 2.23 -27.95
C PRO A 161 -0.48 1.87 -29.41
N PRO A 162 -1.30 2.38 -30.35
CA PRO A 162 -0.96 2.31 -31.77
C PRO A 162 0.32 3.12 -32.04
N ASP A 163 1.03 2.78 -33.11
CA ASP A 163 2.16 3.60 -33.55
C ASP A 163 1.68 5.02 -33.93
N GLY A 164 2.50 6.01 -33.60
CA GLY A 164 2.15 7.41 -33.74
C GLY A 164 3.24 8.34 -33.22
N SER A 165 3.03 9.65 -33.38
CA SER A 165 3.87 10.67 -32.75
C SER A 165 3.61 10.72 -31.24
N HIS A 166 4.50 11.38 -30.50
CA HIS A 166 4.28 11.71 -29.09
C HIS A 166 2.89 12.30 -28.84
N HIS A 167 2.48 13.26 -29.66
CA HIS A 167 1.15 13.88 -29.59
C HIS A 167 0.00 12.86 -29.75
N HIS A 168 0.10 11.93 -30.71
CA HIS A 168 -0.92 10.89 -30.88
C HIS A 168 -1.04 9.98 -29.66
N ILE A 169 0.09 9.61 -29.03
CA ILE A 169 0.10 8.79 -27.82
C ILE A 169 -0.47 9.56 -26.62
N VAL A 170 -0.18 10.85 -26.49
CA VAL A 170 -0.79 11.72 -25.48
C VAL A 170 -2.31 11.81 -25.66
N GLU A 171 -2.80 11.98 -26.89
CA GLU A 171 -4.23 11.97 -27.19
C GLU A 171 -4.87 10.59 -26.93
N PHE A 172 -4.14 9.50 -27.18
CA PHE A 172 -4.55 8.16 -26.80
C PHE A 172 -4.72 8.01 -25.28
N ILE A 173 -3.76 8.49 -24.49
CA ILE A 173 -3.82 8.50 -23.01
C ILE A 173 -5.03 9.32 -22.52
N ARG A 174 -5.33 10.45 -23.16
CA ARG A 174 -6.48 11.30 -22.80
C ARG A 174 -7.83 10.61 -22.99
N LYS A 175 -7.90 9.59 -23.84
CA LYS A 175 -9.12 8.78 -24.08
C LYS A 175 -9.30 7.64 -23.08
N LEU A 176 -8.34 7.39 -22.19
CA LEU A 176 -8.48 6.37 -21.15
C LEU A 176 -9.70 6.67 -20.24
N PRO A 177 -10.38 5.63 -19.73
CA PRO A 177 -11.47 5.78 -18.78
C PRO A 177 -11.05 6.61 -17.55
N GLU A 178 -11.93 7.49 -17.08
CA GLU A 178 -11.69 8.26 -15.86
C GLU A 178 -11.87 7.39 -14.61
N GLU A 179 -12.93 6.59 -14.58
CA GLU A 179 -13.15 5.56 -13.57
C GLU A 179 -12.29 4.33 -13.89
N GLN A 180 -11.56 3.85 -12.88
CA GLN A 180 -10.68 2.68 -13.00
C GLN A 180 -11.19 1.59 -12.09
N THR A 181 -11.45 0.42 -12.65
CA THR A 181 -11.83 -0.78 -11.89
C THR A 181 -10.57 -1.48 -11.35
N PRO A 182 -10.67 -2.26 -10.25
CA PRO A 182 -9.56 -3.02 -9.67
C PRO A 182 -8.81 -3.92 -10.67
N GLU A 183 -9.51 -4.36 -11.69
CA GLU A 183 -9.01 -5.24 -12.75
C GLU A 183 -7.78 -4.66 -13.46
N VAL A 184 -7.74 -3.35 -13.73
CA VAL A 184 -6.57 -2.71 -14.38
C VAL A 184 -5.31 -2.76 -13.52
N PHE A 185 -5.50 -2.91 -12.21
CA PHE A 185 -4.41 -3.06 -11.27
C PHE A 185 -4.06 -4.53 -11.04
N GLY A 186 -4.72 -5.49 -11.70
CA GLY A 186 -4.57 -6.93 -11.46
C GLY A 186 -5.19 -7.38 -10.13
N LEU A 187 -6.28 -6.72 -9.71
CA LEU A 187 -7.00 -7.01 -8.47
C LEU A 187 -8.44 -7.43 -8.74
N HIS A 188 -8.99 -8.29 -7.88
CA HIS A 188 -10.40 -8.67 -7.93
C HIS A 188 -11.31 -7.48 -7.57
N SER A 189 -12.54 -7.46 -8.10
CA SER A 189 -13.53 -6.38 -7.87
C SER A 189 -13.78 -6.05 -6.38
N ASN A 190 -13.71 -7.05 -5.50
CA ASN A 190 -13.81 -6.86 -4.04
C ASN A 190 -12.73 -5.92 -3.45
N ALA A 191 -11.63 -5.66 -4.15
CA ALA A 191 -10.61 -4.72 -3.70
C ALA A 191 -11.15 -3.30 -3.61
N ASP A 192 -12.11 -2.90 -4.46
CA ASP A 192 -12.79 -1.61 -4.37
C ASP A 192 -13.60 -1.45 -3.09
N ILE A 193 -14.25 -2.54 -2.64
CA ILE A 193 -15.01 -2.54 -1.39
C ILE A 193 -14.04 -2.28 -0.22
N THR A 194 -12.90 -2.99 -0.21
CA THR A 194 -11.89 -2.85 0.85
C THR A 194 -11.29 -1.44 0.86
N LYS A 195 -10.97 -0.88 -0.32
CA LYS A 195 -10.48 0.49 -0.48
C LYS A 195 -11.51 1.51 0.03
N SER A 196 -12.77 1.38 -0.40
CA SER A 196 -13.85 2.28 0.00
C SER A 196 -14.11 2.20 1.51
N GLU A 197 -14.04 1.02 2.11
CA GLU A 197 -14.19 0.83 3.55
C GLU A 197 -13.04 1.52 4.31
N LEU A 198 -11.80 1.39 3.84
CA LEU A 198 -10.64 2.04 4.44
C LEU A 198 -10.72 3.56 4.35
N GLU A 199 -11.04 4.11 3.17
CA GLU A 199 -11.24 5.55 2.97
C GLU A 199 -12.37 6.09 3.84
N THR A 200 -13.49 5.34 3.93
CA THR A 200 -14.62 5.69 4.80
C THR A 200 -14.21 5.70 6.27
N LYS A 201 -13.51 4.67 6.76
CA LYS A 201 -13.02 4.62 8.16
C LYS A 201 -12.08 5.77 8.47
N ASN A 202 -11.18 6.11 7.56
CA ASN A 202 -10.26 7.24 7.72
C ASN A 202 -11.00 8.57 7.78
N LEU A 203 -11.98 8.77 6.89
CA LEU A 203 -12.83 9.96 6.87
C LEU A 203 -13.63 10.10 8.18
N LEU A 204 -14.32 9.03 8.60
CA LEU A 204 -15.11 9.03 9.82
C LEU A 204 -14.23 9.23 11.07
N GLY A 205 -13.06 8.60 11.12
CA GLY A 205 -12.07 8.81 12.18
C GLY A 205 -11.58 10.26 12.25
N ALA A 206 -11.32 10.88 11.09
CA ALA A 206 -10.96 12.30 11.02
C ALA A 206 -12.11 13.19 11.51
N VAL A 207 -13.36 12.92 11.09
CA VAL A 207 -14.55 13.65 11.55
C VAL A 207 -14.70 13.55 13.07
N LEU A 208 -14.61 12.34 13.64
CA LEU A 208 -14.67 12.12 15.09
C LEU A 208 -13.54 12.88 15.82
N SER A 209 -12.34 12.95 15.25
CA SER A 209 -11.23 13.70 15.84
C SER A 209 -11.45 15.23 15.85
N THR A 210 -12.26 15.74 14.92
CA THR A 210 -12.63 17.16 14.85
C THR A 210 -13.88 17.50 15.66
N GLN A 211 -14.63 16.50 16.13
CA GLN A 211 -15.79 16.73 16.95
C GLN A 211 -15.33 17.45 18.23
N PRO A 212 -15.91 18.61 18.57
CA PRO A 212 -15.58 19.29 19.81
C PRO A 212 -15.87 18.30 20.93
N ARG A 213 -14.83 17.93 21.68
CA ARG A 213 -15.01 17.35 23.00
C ARG A 213 -15.68 18.45 23.80
N GLN A 214 -17.01 18.47 23.81
CA GLN A 214 -17.74 19.27 24.77
C GLN A 214 -17.16 18.84 26.11
N ALA A 215 -16.40 19.74 26.74
CA ALA A 215 -16.21 19.68 28.17
C ALA A 215 -17.64 19.74 28.72
N GLN A 216 -18.19 18.59 29.09
CA GLN A 216 -19.32 18.51 30.01
C GLN A 216 -18.85 19.19 31.30
N GLY A 217 -18.94 20.52 31.32
CA GLY A 217 -19.07 21.28 32.53
C GLY A 217 -20.48 21.04 33.04
N GLY A 218 -20.62 20.02 33.89
CA GLY A 218 -21.87 19.64 34.54
C GLY A 218 -21.61 18.50 35.50
N GLU A 219 -21.60 18.80 36.80
CA GLU A 219 -21.27 17.94 37.95
C GLU A 219 -22.21 16.73 38.16
N SER A 220 -22.82 16.17 37.11
CA SER A 220 -23.84 15.11 37.26
C SER A 220 -23.88 14.04 36.17
N GLU A 221 -23.08 14.11 35.10
CA GLU A 221 -23.03 13.05 34.06
C GLU A 221 -21.82 12.11 34.19
N GLY A 222 -20.83 12.45 35.03
CA GLY A 222 -19.62 11.64 35.24
C GLY A 222 -19.87 10.31 35.97
N GLU A 223 -20.86 10.25 36.85
CA GLU A 223 -21.23 9.00 37.55
C GLU A 223 -21.82 7.96 36.59
N GLY A 224 -22.65 8.38 35.62
CA GLY A 224 -23.29 7.47 34.66
C GLY A 224 -22.29 6.83 33.68
N GLN A 225 -21.33 7.60 33.18
CA GLN A 225 -20.29 7.06 32.29
C GLN A 225 -19.29 6.17 33.05
N GLY A 226 -18.88 6.56 34.26
CA GLY A 226 -18.01 5.74 35.09
C GLY A 226 -18.63 4.38 35.44
N VAL A 227 -19.92 4.37 35.80
CA VAL A 227 -20.67 3.14 36.09
C VAL A 227 -20.77 2.23 34.86
N GLN A 228 -21.07 2.79 33.68
CA GLN A 228 -21.11 2.01 32.42
C GLN A 228 -19.75 1.40 32.06
N VAL A 229 -18.65 2.14 32.25
CA VAL A 229 -17.29 1.62 32.00
C VAL A 229 -16.97 0.50 32.99
N ILE A 230 -17.32 0.65 34.28
CA ILE A 230 -17.12 -0.40 35.27
C ILE A 230 -17.91 -1.66 34.90
N GLU A 231 -19.17 -1.53 34.49
CA GLU A 231 -20.01 -2.66 34.07
C GLU A 231 -19.41 -3.41 32.87
N LEU A 232 -18.92 -2.68 31.86
CA LEU A 232 -18.29 -3.25 30.69
C LEU A 232 -16.99 -3.98 31.03
N VAL A 233 -16.11 -3.34 31.83
CA VAL A 233 -14.84 -3.95 32.26
C VAL A 233 -15.08 -5.17 33.15
N THR A 234 -16.10 -5.13 34.01
CA THR A 234 -16.49 -6.28 34.85
C THR A 234 -16.98 -7.44 33.98
N THR A 235 -17.78 -7.16 32.94
CA THR A 235 -18.24 -8.17 31.98
C THR A 235 -17.06 -8.78 31.21
N LEU A 236 -16.08 -7.97 30.80
CA LEU A 236 -14.85 -8.46 30.15
C LEU A 236 -14.03 -9.36 31.09
N LEU A 237 -13.91 -8.98 32.37
CA LEU A 237 -13.23 -9.79 33.38
C LEU A 237 -13.93 -11.14 33.62
N GLN A 238 -15.26 -11.17 33.62
CA GLN A 238 -16.05 -12.39 33.77
C GLN A 238 -15.91 -13.34 32.56
N ASN A 239 -15.77 -12.78 31.36
CA ASN A 239 -15.57 -13.54 30.13
C ASN A 239 -14.12 -13.99 29.92
N LEU A 240 -13.18 -13.55 30.76
CA LEU A 240 -11.78 -13.89 30.62
C LEU A 240 -11.52 -15.33 31.09
N PRO A 241 -10.87 -16.19 30.28
CA PRO A 241 -10.58 -17.56 30.70
C PRO A 241 -9.66 -17.61 31.93
N GLU A 242 -9.78 -18.67 32.71
CA GLU A 242 -8.86 -18.97 33.82
C GLU A 242 -7.45 -19.27 33.33
N ASP A 243 -6.47 -19.08 34.21
CA ASP A 243 -5.08 -19.36 33.91
C ASP A 243 -4.87 -20.86 33.67
N PHE A 244 -4.05 -21.20 32.69
CA PHE A 244 -3.68 -22.58 32.44
C PHE A 244 -2.82 -23.13 33.59
N ASN A 245 -3.11 -24.35 34.05
CA ASN A 245 -2.28 -25.03 35.04
C ASN A 245 -1.01 -25.60 34.38
N ILE A 246 0.07 -24.80 34.41
CA ILE A 246 1.35 -25.14 33.78
C ILE A 246 1.95 -26.42 34.38
N GLU A 247 1.80 -26.64 35.70
CA GLU A 247 2.37 -27.80 36.37
C GLU A 247 1.72 -29.12 35.94
N GLU A 248 0.39 -29.14 35.79
CA GLU A 248 -0.33 -30.31 35.29
C GLU A 248 -0.02 -30.60 33.82
N VAL A 249 0.07 -29.55 33.00
CA VAL A 249 0.40 -29.68 31.58
C VAL A 249 1.83 -30.18 31.41
N GLN A 250 2.78 -29.71 32.22
CA GLN A 250 4.17 -30.17 32.18
C GLN A 250 4.33 -31.62 32.65
N LYS A 251 3.48 -32.09 33.59
CA LYS A 251 3.44 -33.51 33.97
C LYS A 251 2.88 -34.40 32.85
N LYS A 252 1.86 -33.91 32.15
CA LYS A 252 1.18 -34.65 31.06
C LYS A 252 1.98 -34.64 29.76
N PHE A 253 2.72 -33.55 29.51
CA PHE A 253 3.53 -33.32 28.33
C PHE A 253 4.95 -32.93 28.76
N PRO A 254 5.75 -33.91 29.24
CA PRO A 254 7.10 -33.63 29.69
C PRO A 254 7.99 -33.22 28.51
N VAL A 255 9.11 -32.59 28.85
CA VAL A 255 10.16 -32.24 27.89
C VAL A 255 10.74 -33.54 27.34
N ASP A 256 10.45 -33.82 26.08
CA ASP A 256 10.98 -34.95 25.33
C ASP A 256 11.77 -34.43 24.13
N TYR A 257 12.93 -35.03 23.90
CA TYR A 257 13.76 -34.73 22.73
C TYR A 257 13.06 -35.11 21.42
N ASN A 258 12.21 -36.14 21.45
CA ASN A 258 11.49 -36.62 20.27
C ASN A 258 10.16 -35.89 20.03
N GLU A 259 9.68 -35.09 20.98
CA GLU A 259 8.42 -34.34 20.88
C GLU A 259 8.60 -32.89 21.32
N SER A 260 9.13 -32.07 20.40
CA SER A 260 9.42 -30.66 20.64
C SER A 260 8.16 -29.81 20.91
N MET A 261 6.97 -30.25 20.46
CA MET A 261 5.74 -29.48 20.65
C MET A 261 5.33 -29.38 22.11
N ASN A 262 5.69 -30.37 22.95
CA ASN A 262 5.44 -30.33 24.39
C ASN A 262 6.07 -29.09 25.04
N THR A 263 7.31 -28.77 24.65
CA THR A 263 8.04 -27.62 25.17
C THR A 263 7.41 -26.31 24.69
N VAL A 264 7.00 -26.24 23.42
CA VAL A 264 6.32 -25.05 22.84
C VAL A 264 4.99 -24.80 23.54
N LEU A 265 4.19 -25.86 23.77
CA LEU A 265 2.89 -25.76 24.44
C LEU A 265 3.02 -25.14 25.84
N VAL A 266 3.96 -25.65 26.65
CA VAL A 266 4.21 -25.14 28.01
C VAL A 266 4.66 -23.68 27.98
N GLN A 267 5.52 -23.31 27.02
CA GLN A 267 5.98 -21.92 26.87
C GLN A 267 4.86 -20.97 26.43
N GLU A 268 4.03 -21.37 25.47
CA GLU A 268 2.91 -20.56 24.99
C GLU A 268 1.84 -20.40 26.07
N MET A 269 1.53 -21.44 26.84
CA MET A 269 0.65 -21.32 28.01
C MET A 269 1.21 -20.35 29.06
N GLY A 270 2.52 -20.42 29.34
CA GLY A 270 3.17 -19.46 30.24
C GLY A 270 3.18 -18.02 29.72
N ARG A 271 3.26 -17.81 28.40
CA ARG A 271 3.09 -16.48 27.77
C ARG A 271 1.64 -16.00 27.86
N TYR A 272 0.69 -16.88 27.60
CA TYR A 272 -0.73 -16.57 27.66
C TYR A 272 -1.17 -16.20 29.08
N ASN A 273 -0.77 -16.95 30.11
CA ASN A 273 -1.06 -16.63 31.50
C ASN A 273 -0.49 -15.26 31.90
N ARG A 274 0.71 -14.90 31.43
CA ARG A 274 1.26 -13.55 31.67
C ARG A 274 0.42 -12.45 31.03
N LEU A 275 -0.09 -12.69 29.82
CA LEU A 275 -1.01 -11.76 29.15
C LEU A 275 -2.33 -11.65 29.91
N LEU A 276 -2.93 -12.78 30.31
CA LEU A 276 -4.16 -12.80 31.12
C LEU A 276 -3.97 -12.05 32.44
N GLY A 277 -2.85 -12.28 33.13
CA GLY A 277 -2.50 -11.56 34.36
C GLY A 277 -2.42 -10.05 34.16
N LEU A 278 -1.79 -9.59 33.08
CA LEU A 278 -1.70 -8.17 32.74
C LEU A 278 -3.08 -7.56 32.40
N VAL A 279 -3.91 -8.28 31.64
CA VAL A 279 -5.28 -7.84 31.32
C VAL A 279 -6.09 -7.75 32.61
N ARG A 280 -6.04 -8.77 33.48
CA ARG A 280 -6.73 -8.77 34.77
C ARG A 280 -6.28 -7.62 35.65
N SER A 281 -4.97 -7.37 35.76
CA SER A 281 -4.46 -6.28 36.60
C SER A 281 -4.89 -4.92 36.07
N THR A 282 -4.67 -4.66 34.78
CA THR A 282 -5.01 -3.37 34.15
C THR A 282 -6.51 -3.09 34.17
N SER A 283 -7.37 -4.09 33.95
CA SER A 283 -8.81 -3.96 34.08
C SER A 283 -9.25 -3.66 35.52
N ASN A 284 -8.66 -4.31 36.52
CA ASN A 284 -8.95 -4.00 37.91
C ASN A 284 -8.47 -2.60 38.31
N ASP A 285 -7.33 -2.16 37.80
CA ASP A 285 -6.81 -0.81 38.05
C ASP A 285 -7.74 0.25 37.45
N VAL A 286 -8.33 0.01 36.27
CA VAL A 286 -9.36 0.89 35.69
C VAL A 286 -10.58 1.00 36.61
N ILE A 287 -11.07 -0.13 37.13
CA ILE A 287 -12.23 -0.13 38.05
C ILE A 287 -11.91 0.66 39.32
N LYS A 288 -10.74 0.41 39.94
CA LYS A 288 -10.31 1.11 41.15
C LYS A 288 -10.10 2.60 40.92
N ALA A 289 -9.51 2.99 39.78
CA ALA A 289 -9.31 4.39 39.43
C ALA A 289 -10.64 5.15 39.29
N ILE A 290 -11.65 4.55 38.66
CA ILE A 290 -12.99 5.16 38.54
C ILE A 290 -13.67 5.26 39.92
N ARG A 291 -13.41 4.32 40.82
CA ARG A 291 -13.90 4.35 42.22
C ARG A 291 -13.11 5.30 43.12
N GLY A 292 -12.00 5.87 42.66
CA GLY A 292 -11.13 6.73 43.45
C GLY A 292 -10.26 5.98 44.48
N GLU A 293 -9.96 4.71 44.24
CA GLU A 293 -9.20 3.82 45.14
C GLU A 293 -7.70 3.72 44.76
N ILE A 294 -7.23 4.50 43.77
CA ILE A 294 -5.83 4.62 43.31
C ILE A 294 -5.46 6.09 43.19
#